data_AF-A0A1W9L9A4-F1
#
_entry.id   AF-A0A1W9L9A4-F1
#
_cell.length_a   1.000
_cell.length_b   1.000
_cell.length_c   1.000
_cell.angle_alpha   90.00
_cell.angle_beta   90.00
_cell.angle_gamma   90.00
#
_symmetry.space_group_name_H-M   'P 1'
#
loop_
_entity.id
_entity.type
_entity.pdbx_description
1 polymer ?
#
loop_
_entity_poly.entity_id
_entity_poly.type
_entity_poly.pdbx_seq_one_letter_code
_entity_poly.pdbx_strand_id
1 'polypeptide(L)'
;MYKIFVYGTLKKGKCNHFFLEGKPSILAIAPDIELHASPHEPCPFAIRGTGQTKGEVYEVDEILLQQLDELEGHPHDYCRELISVVLANGESIEAWIYLHPDAKRHPLIKDGIW
;
A
#
# COMPACT_ATOMS: atom_id res chain seq x y z
N MET A 1 6.69 -5.50 -16.10
CA MET A 1 5.86 -5.95 -14.96
C MET A 1 6.40 -5.31 -13.71
N TYR A 2 5.51 -4.84 -12.84
CA TYR A 2 5.82 -4.11 -11.62
C TYR A 2 5.26 -4.86 -10.42
N LYS A 3 5.93 -4.76 -9.28
CA LYS A 3 5.43 -5.27 -8.01
C LYS A 3 4.87 -4.10 -7.21
N ILE A 4 3.66 -4.25 -6.69
CA ILE A 4 3.03 -3.25 -5.84
C ILE A 4 2.65 -3.87 -4.50
N PHE A 5 3.03 -3.20 -3.42
CA PHE A 5 2.63 -3.51 -2.06
C PHE A 5 1.40 -2.66 -1.71
N VAL A 6 0.28 -3.32 -1.42
CA VAL A 6 -0.97 -2.67 -1.01
C VAL A 6 -1.26 -2.95 0.46
N TYR A 7 -1.68 -1.91 1.17
CA TYR A 7 -1.90 -1.94 2.62
C TYR A 7 -3.32 -1.51 3.04
N GLY A 8 -4.09 -0.92 2.12
CA GLY A 8 -5.37 -0.28 2.40
C GLY A 8 -6.53 -0.82 1.56
N THR A 9 -7.26 0.09 0.90
CA THR A 9 -8.51 -0.18 0.17
C THR A 9 -8.35 -1.11 -1.04
N LEU A 10 -7.14 -1.31 -1.54
CA LEU A 10 -6.80 -2.25 -2.62
C LEU A 10 -6.62 -3.71 -2.15
N LYS A 11 -6.45 -3.96 -0.83
CA LYS A 11 -6.30 -5.31 -0.27
C LYS A 11 -7.52 -6.18 -0.57
N LYS A 12 -7.32 -7.50 -0.58
CA LYS A 12 -8.41 -8.47 -0.76
C LYS A 12 -9.56 -8.22 0.22
N GLY A 13 -10.78 -8.16 -0.32
CA GLY A 13 -12.01 -7.92 0.45
C GLY A 13 -12.30 -6.46 0.79
N LYS A 14 -11.51 -5.52 0.27
CA LYS A 14 -11.74 -4.06 0.41
C LYS A 14 -12.33 -3.47 -0.88
N CYS A 15 -12.86 -2.25 -0.78
CA CYS A 15 -13.69 -1.63 -1.82
C CYS A 15 -13.00 -1.42 -3.17
N ASN A 16 -11.68 -1.21 -3.20
CA ASN A 16 -10.94 -1.00 -4.45
C ASN A 16 -10.27 -2.30 -4.96
N HIS A 17 -10.53 -3.45 -4.34
CA HIS A 17 -9.89 -4.70 -4.75
C HIS A 17 -10.26 -5.14 -6.18
N PHE A 18 -11.34 -4.61 -6.77
CA PHE A 18 -11.75 -4.93 -8.14
C PHE A 18 -10.66 -4.64 -9.19
N PHE A 19 -9.75 -3.70 -8.95
CA PHE A 19 -8.58 -3.45 -9.82
C PHE A 19 -7.61 -4.65 -9.86
N LEU A 20 -7.55 -5.42 -8.78
CA LEU A 20 -6.61 -6.52 -8.58
C LEU A 20 -7.31 -7.89 -8.60
N GLU A 21 -8.59 -7.93 -8.98
CA GLU A 21 -9.38 -9.15 -8.97
C GLU A 21 -8.79 -10.19 -9.92
N GLY A 22 -8.78 -11.46 -9.47
CA GLY A 22 -8.21 -12.58 -10.22
C GLY A 22 -6.67 -12.63 -10.22
N LYS A 23 -5.96 -11.64 -9.67
CA LYS A 23 -4.51 -11.69 -9.53
C LYS A 23 -4.09 -12.40 -8.24
N PRO A 24 -3.05 -13.25 -8.28
CA PRO A 24 -2.48 -13.82 -7.08
C PRO A 24 -1.78 -12.74 -6.27
N SER A 25 -1.82 -12.87 -4.94
CA SER A 25 -1.02 -12.05 -4.03
C SER A 25 -0.24 -12.88 -3.03
N ILE A 26 0.83 -12.28 -2.53
CA ILE A 26 1.66 -12.82 -1.47
C ILE A 26 1.58 -11.85 -0.29
N LEU A 27 1.26 -12.35 0.90
CA LEU A 27 1.30 -11.54 2.11
C LEU A 27 2.72 -11.01 2.35
N ALA A 28 2.84 -9.77 2.79
CA ALA A 28 4.13 -9.14 3.02
C ALA A 28 4.08 -8.13 4.18
N ILE A 29 5.26 -7.76 4.66
CA ILE A 29 5.48 -6.72 5.66
C ILE A 29 6.36 -5.64 5.06
N ALA A 30 5.91 -4.40 5.13
CA ALA A 30 6.72 -3.23 4.83
C ALA A 30 7.29 -2.65 6.14
N PRO A 31 8.60 -2.85 6.43
CA PRO A 31 9.26 -2.17 7.54
C PRO A 31 9.34 -0.67 7.29
N ASP A 32 9.49 0.11 8.36
CA ASP A 32 9.60 1.57 8.34
C ASP A 32 8.42 2.29 7.68
N ILE A 33 7.24 1.65 7.67
CA ILE A 33 5.97 2.21 7.20
C ILE A 33 4.94 2.20 8.31
N GLU A 34 4.38 3.37 8.58
CA GLU A 34 3.29 3.59 9.54
C GLU A 34 1.98 3.87 8.80
N LEU A 35 0.87 3.33 9.32
CA LEU A 35 -0.47 3.61 8.84
C LEU A 35 -1.18 4.59 9.76
N HIS A 36 -1.88 5.56 9.19
CA HIS A 36 -2.72 6.50 9.91
C HIS A 36 -4.16 6.45 9.37
N ALA A 37 -5.15 6.53 10.25
CA ALA A 37 -6.55 6.42 9.87
C ALA A 37 -7.09 7.78 9.40
N SER A 38 -7.62 7.85 8.17
CA SER A 38 -8.34 9.03 7.73
C SER A 38 -9.59 9.27 8.60
N PRO A 39 -9.83 10.49 9.11
CA PRO A 39 -11.02 10.81 9.90
C PRO A 39 -12.28 11.02 9.04
N HIS A 40 -12.11 11.20 7.73
CA HIS A 40 -13.19 11.55 6.81
C HIS A 40 -13.58 10.39 5.88
N GLU A 41 -12.68 9.44 5.68
CA GLU A 41 -12.85 8.34 4.74
C GLU A 41 -12.40 7.01 5.37
N PRO A 42 -13.02 5.88 5.02
CA PRO A 42 -12.60 4.56 5.47
C PRO A 42 -11.38 4.07 4.68
N CYS A 43 -10.28 4.82 4.73
CA CYS A 43 -9.00 4.49 4.13
C CYS A 43 -7.82 4.80 5.08
N PRO A 44 -6.75 3.99 5.05
CA PRO A 44 -5.52 4.30 5.76
C PRO A 44 -4.57 5.11 4.86
N PHE A 45 -3.76 5.94 5.48
CA PHE A 45 -2.66 6.68 4.86
C PHE A 45 -1.32 6.09 5.31
N ALA A 46 -0.47 5.68 4.36
CA ALA A 46 0.89 5.21 4.68
C ALA A 46 1.91 6.34 4.62
N ILE A 47 2.91 6.28 5.49
CA ILE A 47 4.08 7.17 5.47
C ILE A 47 5.32 6.47 6.02
N ARG A 48 6.51 6.96 5.65
CA ARG A 48 7.78 6.54 6.26
C ARG A 48 7.78 6.84 7.76
N GLY A 49 8.18 5.86 8.56
CA GLY A 49 8.19 5.90 10.02
C GLY A 49 9.09 4.82 10.62
N THR A 50 8.83 4.48 11.88
CA THR A 50 9.56 3.43 12.63
C THR A 50 8.74 2.17 12.88
N GLY A 51 7.47 2.20 12.49
CA GLY A 51 6.56 1.06 12.55
C GLY A 51 6.75 0.09 11.38
N GLN A 52 5.82 -0.85 11.28
CA GLN A 52 5.73 -1.77 10.16
C GLN A 52 4.28 -1.91 9.73
N THR A 53 4.06 -2.20 8.46
CA THR A 53 2.72 -2.35 7.88
C THR A 53 2.57 -3.72 7.24
N LYS A 54 1.43 -4.39 7.48
CA LYS A 54 1.10 -5.66 6.84
C LYS A 54 0.21 -5.43 5.62
N GLY A 55 0.61 -6.02 4.50
CA GLY A 55 -0.07 -5.85 3.24
C GLY A 55 0.06 -7.06 2.33
N GLU A 56 -0.21 -6.83 1.06
CA GLU A 56 -0.22 -7.82 0.01
C GLU A 56 0.62 -7.30 -1.16
N VAL A 57 1.46 -8.15 -1.73
CA VAL A 57 2.19 -7.83 -2.97
C VAL A 57 1.48 -8.46 -4.16
N TYR A 58 1.27 -7.65 -5.18
CA TYR A 58 0.71 -8.03 -6.47
C TYR A 58 1.70 -7.74 -7.60
N GLU A 59 1.65 -8.55 -8.67
CA GLU A 59 2.28 -8.22 -9.94
C GLU A 59 1.27 -7.55 -10.87
N VAL A 60 1.63 -6.37 -11.38
CA VAL A 60 0.80 -5.55 -12.26
C VAL A 60 1.58 -5.18 -13.52
N ASP A 61 0.86 -5.04 -14.63
CA ASP A 61 1.43 -4.46 -15.85
C ASP A 61 1.40 -2.93 -15.77
N GLU A 62 1.95 -2.29 -16.80
CA GLU A 62 2.02 -0.83 -16.86
C GLU A 62 0.64 -0.16 -16.95
N ILE A 63 -0.31 -0.79 -17.65
CA ILE A 63 -1.66 -0.26 -17.84
C ILE A 63 -2.38 -0.21 -16.49
N LEU A 64 -2.37 -1.32 -15.75
CA LEU A 64 -2.97 -1.37 -14.44
C LEU A 64 -2.23 -0.46 -13.45
N LEU A 65 -0.91 -0.38 -13.54
CA LEU A 65 -0.14 0.53 -12.69
C LEU A 65 -0.56 2.00 -12.88
N GLN A 66 -0.86 2.42 -14.12
CA GLN A 66 -1.39 3.76 -14.41
C GLN A 66 -2.82 3.95 -13.87
N GLN A 67 -3.68 2.94 -13.94
CA GLN A 67 -5.02 3.01 -13.34
C GLN A 67 -4.96 3.17 -11.82
N LEU A 68 -3.99 2.54 -11.16
CA LEU A 68 -3.75 2.73 -9.74
C LEU A 68 -3.18 4.12 -9.44
N ASP A 69 -2.35 4.68 -10.32
CA ASP A 69 -1.91 6.07 -10.20
C ASP A 69 -3.07 7.06 -10.26
N GLU A 70 -4.02 6.85 -11.19
CA GLU A 70 -5.24 7.66 -11.29
C GLU A 70 -6.12 7.53 -10.04
N LEU A 71 -6.31 6.31 -9.53
CA LEU A 71 -7.09 6.05 -8.30
C LEU A 71 -6.50 6.78 -7.09
N GLU A 72 -5.19 6.72 -6.91
CA GLU A 72 -4.47 7.26 -5.76
C GLU A 72 -4.06 8.73 -5.97
N GLY A 73 -4.50 9.37 -7.07
CA GLY A 73 -4.18 10.77 -7.38
C GLY A 73 -2.69 11.05 -7.52
N HIS A 74 -1.89 10.06 -7.93
CA HIS A 74 -0.44 10.19 -8.06
C HIS A 74 -0.04 11.14 -9.18
N PRO A 75 0.95 12.05 -8.99
CA PRO A 75 1.77 12.28 -7.79
C PRO A 75 1.30 13.41 -6.86
N HIS A 76 0.03 13.82 -6.95
CA HIS A 76 -0.48 14.99 -6.24
C HIS A 76 -1.04 14.66 -4.85
N ASP A 77 -1.84 13.59 -4.73
CA ASP A 77 -2.43 13.17 -3.46
C ASP A 77 -1.53 12.15 -2.77
N TYR A 78 -1.24 11.03 -3.45
CA TYR A 78 -0.25 10.05 -3.00
C TYR A 78 1.00 10.05 -3.89
N CYS A 79 2.15 9.86 -3.27
CA CYS A 79 3.41 9.68 -3.95
C CYS A 79 3.79 8.21 -3.95
N ARG A 80 3.97 7.64 -5.15
CA ARG A 80 4.47 6.29 -5.29
C ARG A 80 5.97 6.25 -5.04
N GLU A 81 6.41 5.38 -4.14
CA GLU A 81 7.82 5.16 -3.81
C GLU A 81 8.18 3.69 -3.88
N LEU A 82 9.42 3.39 -4.25
CA LEU A 82 9.94 2.03 -4.21
C LEU A 82 10.47 1.75 -2.79
N ILE A 83 10.01 0.65 -2.20
CA ILE A 83 10.41 0.22 -0.86
C ILE A 83 10.81 -1.25 -0.84
N SER A 84 11.65 -1.61 0.13
CA SER A 84 11.90 -3.01 0.45
C SER A 84 10.75 -3.56 1.29
N VAL A 85 10.20 -4.71 0.91
CA VAL A 85 9.19 -5.44 1.68
C VAL A 85 9.62 -6.88 1.89
N VAL A 86 9.23 -7.48 3.01
CA VAL A 86 9.52 -8.87 3.37
C VAL A 86 8.28 -9.71 3.09
N LEU A 87 8.35 -10.61 2.11
CA LEU A 87 7.31 -11.55 1.76
C LEU A 87 7.12 -12.61 2.85
N ALA A 88 5.96 -13.26 2.89
CA ALA A 88 5.65 -14.31 3.88
C ALA A 88 6.58 -15.54 3.82
N ASN A 89 7.27 -15.75 2.69
CA ASN A 89 8.30 -16.79 2.55
C ASN A 89 9.68 -16.36 3.10
N GLY A 90 9.81 -15.13 3.64
CA GLY A 90 11.05 -14.56 4.17
C GLY A 90 11.93 -13.83 3.14
N GLU A 91 11.55 -13.83 1.86
CA GLU A 91 12.27 -13.12 0.80
C GLU A 91 12.05 -11.60 0.91
N SER A 92 13.12 -10.82 0.77
CA SER A 92 13.04 -9.37 0.67
C SER A 92 13.05 -8.96 -0.80
N ILE A 93 12.08 -8.17 -1.22
CA ILE A 93 11.95 -7.66 -2.59
C ILE A 93 11.70 -6.16 -2.59
N GLU A 94 11.92 -5.52 -3.74
CA GLU A 94 11.43 -4.16 -3.98
C GLU A 94 10.00 -4.18 -4.53
N ALA A 95 9.14 -3.32 -3.99
CA ALA A 95 7.78 -3.11 -4.46
C ALA A 95 7.40 -1.63 -4.35
N TRP A 96 6.56 -1.18 -5.27
CA TRP A 96 5.98 0.15 -5.20
C TRP A 96 4.94 0.22 -4.07
N ILE A 97 4.87 1.35 -3.38
CA ILE A 97 3.85 1.69 -2.39
C ILE A 97 3.36 3.12 -2.65
N TYR A 98 2.09 3.41 -2.39
CA TYR A 98 1.57 4.78 -2.37
C TYR A 98 1.68 5.36 -0.95
N LEU A 99 2.36 6.49 -0.79
CA LEU A 99 2.50 7.19 0.49
C LEU A 99 1.78 8.53 0.46
N HIS A 100 1.17 8.91 1.58
CA HIS A 100 0.48 10.18 1.74
C HIS A 100 1.33 11.14 2.59
N PRO A 101 1.72 12.31 2.08
CA PRO A 101 2.66 13.22 2.78
C PRO A 101 2.12 13.74 4.11
N ASP A 102 0.80 13.87 4.23
CA ASP A 102 0.13 14.38 5.42
C ASP A 102 -0.38 13.29 6.38
N ALA A 103 -0.02 12.01 6.17
CA ALA A 103 -0.53 10.90 6.99
C ALA A 103 -0.34 11.13 8.51
N LYS A 104 0.82 11.70 8.91
CA LYS A 104 1.17 11.96 10.32
C LYS A 104 0.25 12.94 11.04
N ARG A 105 -0.59 13.68 10.33
CA ARG A 105 -1.62 14.56 10.93
C ARG A 105 -2.80 13.79 11.50
N HIS A 106 -2.90 12.49 11.20
CA HIS A 106 -4.03 11.65 11.55
C HIS A 106 -3.65 10.58 12.61
N PRO A 107 -4.62 9.97 13.30
CA PRO A 107 -4.33 8.97 14.33
C PRO A 107 -3.57 7.75 13.79
N LEU A 108 -2.52 7.35 14.49
CA LEU A 108 -1.73 6.15 14.16
C LEU A 108 -2.54 4.86 14.37
N ILE A 109 -2.51 3.97 13.39
CA ILE A 109 -3.00 2.59 13.47
C ILE A 109 -1.86 1.73 14.04
N LYS A 110 -1.91 1.46 15.35
CA LYS A 110 -0.78 0.93 16.13
C LYS A 110 -0.28 -0.45 15.70
N ASP A 111 -1.15 -1.29 15.17
CA ASP A 111 -0.79 -2.66 14.76
C ASP A 111 -0.30 -2.75 13.30
N GLY A 112 -0.39 -1.65 12.54
CA GLY A 112 -0.01 -1.61 11.13
C GLY A 112 -0.92 -2.45 10.23
N ILE A 113 -2.17 -2.68 10.64
CA ILE A 113 -3.14 -3.50 9.92
C ILE A 113 -4.41 -2.69 9.66
N TRP A 114 -4.78 -2.58 8.39
CA TRP A 114 -6.08 -2.06 7.93
C TRP A 114 -7.04 -3.17 7.50
#